data_AF-A0AAD8ZIL8-F1
#
_entry.id   AF-A0AAD8ZIL8-F1
#
_cell.length_a   1.000
_cell.length_b   1.000
_cell.length_c   1.000
_cell.angle_alpha   90.00
_cell.angle_beta   90.00
_cell.angle_gamma   90.00
#
_symmetry.space_group_name_H-M   'P 1'
#
loop_
_entity.id
_entity.type
_entity.pdbx_description
1 polymer ?
#
loop_
_entity_poly.entity_id
_entity_poly.type
_entity_poly.pdbx_seq_one_letter_code
_entity_poly.pdbx_strand_id
1 'polypeptide(L)'
;MSLLCPLSSRPAKSSPPAPWLTETLCCHRRELRNAERWWRKSHVDSDLSSYKSLLSEFSLEITSAKLSNYSEKFKSSASDPRKLFAIFSSLLNPPPPSPSSSLTPEDFITFFEEKVSSRISACLNDIVSWMTAHNFKINPSKTELLFIPETGRYTSRNRMGKTRSRDRNQTRYRSRQARNTNRTLGHYEEQAPEQQQTQKLGQQDKTEQDKNQEQTQEPKEQE
;
A
#
# COMPACT_ATOMS: atom_id res chain seq x y z
N MET A 1 16.61 21.44 34.11
CA MET A 1 15.22 21.14 33.69
C MET A 1 15.20 20.55 32.29
N SER A 2 14.49 19.44 32.08
CA SER A 2 14.67 18.52 30.95
C SER A 2 13.54 18.59 29.91
N LEU A 3 13.66 19.51 28.93
CA LEU A 3 12.85 19.48 27.72
C LEU A 3 13.54 18.63 26.63
N LEU A 4 13.57 17.31 26.84
CA LEU A 4 14.24 16.35 25.95
C LEU A 4 13.53 16.19 24.60
N CYS A 5 12.21 16.26 24.66
CA CYS A 5 11.24 16.45 23.59
C CYS A 5 9.96 16.88 24.33
N PRO A 6 9.18 17.88 23.89
CA PRO A 6 7.87 18.09 24.47
C PRO A 6 7.05 16.80 24.29
N LEU A 7 6.51 16.23 25.38
CA LEU A 7 5.52 15.13 25.33
C LEU A 7 4.16 15.64 24.82
N SER A 8 4.19 16.37 23.70
CA SER A 8 3.02 16.71 22.90
C SER A 8 2.64 15.46 22.11
N SER A 9 2.02 14.49 22.79
CA SER A 9 1.22 13.45 22.15
C SER A 9 0.02 14.11 21.48
N ARG A 10 0.24 14.72 20.30
CA ARG A 10 -0.86 15.03 19.39
C ARG A 10 -1.37 13.67 18.94
N PRO A 11 -2.62 13.29 19.25
CA PRO A 11 -3.18 12.08 18.66
C PRO A 11 -3.03 12.19 17.15
N ALA A 12 -2.44 11.16 16.53
CA ALA A 12 -2.34 11.13 15.07
C ALA A 12 -3.76 11.32 14.52
N LYS A 13 -3.94 12.31 13.63
CA LYS A 13 -5.26 12.62 13.08
C LYS A 13 -5.82 11.36 12.44
N SER A 14 -6.81 10.75 13.07
CA SER A 14 -7.48 9.53 12.60
C SER A 14 -8.42 9.90 11.46
N SER A 15 -7.86 10.34 10.34
CA SER A 15 -8.60 10.29 9.08
C SER A 15 -8.94 8.82 8.84
N PRO A 16 -10.21 8.46 8.60
CA PRO A 16 -10.50 7.14 8.05
C PRO A 16 -9.67 6.97 6.76
N PRO A 17 -9.19 5.76 6.47
CA PRO A 17 -8.54 5.48 5.19
C PRO A 17 -9.49 5.83 4.05
N ALA A 18 -8.95 6.19 2.89
CA ALA A 18 -9.77 6.47 1.72
C ALA A 18 -10.71 5.27 1.46
N PRO A 19 -12.01 5.47 1.22
CA PRO A 19 -12.99 4.37 1.23
C PRO A 19 -12.79 3.34 0.10
N TRP A 20 -12.02 3.68 -0.93
CA TRP A 20 -11.57 2.75 -1.99
C TRP A 20 -10.31 1.95 -1.62
N LEU A 21 -9.67 2.20 -0.47
CA LEU A 21 -8.46 1.52 -0.01
C LEU A 21 -8.81 0.31 0.87
N THR A 22 -9.17 -0.79 0.22
CA THR A 22 -9.50 -2.08 0.84
C THR A 22 -8.28 -2.77 1.48
N GLU A 23 -8.52 -3.78 2.31
CA GLU A 23 -7.44 -4.62 2.88
C GLU A 23 -6.69 -5.40 1.79
N THR A 24 -7.36 -5.79 0.69
CA THR A 24 -6.73 -6.42 -0.48
C THR A 24 -5.67 -5.51 -1.11
N LEU A 25 -6.01 -4.24 -1.39
CA LEU A 25 -5.06 -3.25 -1.89
C LEU A 25 -3.92 -2.96 -0.90
N CYS A 26 -4.19 -3.02 0.42
CA CYS A 26 -3.16 -2.94 1.45
C CYS A 26 -2.19 -4.13 1.41
N CYS A 27 -2.68 -5.33 1.11
CA CYS A 27 -1.88 -6.53 0.91
C CYS A 27 -1.02 -6.45 -0.36
N HIS A 28 -1.59 -6.13 -1.53
CA HIS A 28 -0.83 -5.96 -2.78
C HIS A 28 0.25 -4.87 -2.64
N ARG A 29 -0.05 -3.74 -1.98
CA ARG A 29 0.95 -2.70 -1.65
C ARG A 29 2.05 -3.17 -0.68
N ARG A 30 1.82 -4.21 0.12
CA ARG A 30 2.86 -4.84 0.97
C ARG A 30 3.71 -5.81 0.14
N GLU A 31 3.10 -6.55 -0.79
CA GLU A 31 3.78 -7.48 -1.70
C GLU A 31 4.66 -6.77 -2.70
N LEU A 32 4.18 -5.68 -3.30
CA LEU A 32 4.95 -4.83 -4.20
C LEU A 32 6.25 -4.33 -3.54
N ARG A 33 6.16 -3.84 -2.30
CA ARG A 33 7.33 -3.45 -1.48
C ARG A 33 8.21 -4.64 -1.04
N ASN A 34 7.72 -5.88 -1.09
CA ASN A 34 8.53 -7.07 -0.85
C ASN A 34 9.27 -7.50 -2.12
N ALA A 35 8.61 -7.50 -3.27
CA ALA A 35 9.21 -7.77 -4.57
C ALA A 35 10.28 -6.72 -4.92
N GLU A 36 9.98 -5.43 -4.71
CA GLU A 36 10.94 -4.32 -4.87
C GLU A 36 12.20 -4.50 -4.01
N ARG A 37 12.03 -4.77 -2.70
CA ARG A 37 13.14 -5.03 -1.77
C ARG A 37 13.91 -6.31 -2.09
N TRP A 38 13.27 -7.29 -2.71
CA TRP A 38 13.93 -8.51 -3.17
C TRP A 38 14.75 -8.26 -4.43
N TRP A 39 14.18 -7.58 -5.44
CA TRP A 39 14.91 -7.17 -6.65
C TRP A 39 16.12 -6.29 -6.32
N ARG A 40 15.99 -5.29 -5.43
CA ARG A 40 17.13 -4.49 -4.93
C ARG A 40 18.20 -5.27 -4.15
N LYS A 41 17.97 -6.56 -3.89
CA LYS A 41 18.92 -7.45 -3.20
C LYS A 41 19.47 -8.54 -4.11
N SER A 42 18.68 -9.02 -5.07
CA SER A 42 19.09 -10.07 -6.01
C SER A 42 19.75 -9.49 -7.26
N HIS A 43 19.32 -8.30 -7.71
CA HIS A 43 19.70 -7.66 -8.97
C HIS A 43 19.52 -8.56 -10.21
N VAL A 44 18.46 -9.40 -10.21
CA VAL A 44 18.14 -10.30 -11.34
C VAL A 44 16.93 -9.77 -12.12
N ASP A 45 17.00 -9.81 -13.45
CA ASP A 45 15.94 -9.28 -14.33
C ASP A 45 14.60 -10.02 -14.22
N SER A 46 14.59 -11.32 -13.87
CA SER A 46 13.34 -12.05 -13.61
C SER A 46 12.60 -11.57 -12.36
N ASP A 47 13.33 -11.13 -11.33
CA ASP A 47 12.77 -10.48 -10.15
C ASP A 47 12.28 -9.05 -10.50
N LEU A 48 12.98 -8.33 -11.39
CA LEU A 48 12.54 -7.02 -11.92
C LEU A 48 11.24 -7.13 -12.71
N SER A 49 11.15 -8.09 -13.63
CA SER A 49 9.95 -8.36 -14.42
C SER A 49 8.77 -8.74 -13.52
N SER A 50 9.01 -9.58 -12.50
CA SER A 50 7.99 -9.92 -11.50
C SER A 50 7.48 -8.69 -10.74
N TYR A 51 8.39 -7.80 -10.31
CA TYR A 51 8.02 -6.52 -9.68
C TYR A 51 7.22 -5.61 -10.63
N LYS A 52 7.62 -5.50 -11.91
CA LYS A 52 6.91 -4.70 -12.92
C LYS A 52 5.51 -5.23 -13.21
N SER A 53 5.31 -6.54 -13.28
CA SER A 53 3.99 -7.15 -13.45
C SER A 53 3.07 -6.82 -12.27
N LEU A 54 3.56 -7.03 -11.03
CA LEU A 54 2.80 -6.68 -9.81
C LEU A 54 2.48 -5.18 -9.72
N LEU A 55 3.37 -4.30 -10.20
CA LEU A 55 3.12 -2.85 -10.26
C LEU A 55 2.04 -2.50 -11.29
N SER A 56 2.03 -3.17 -12.44
CA SER A 56 0.98 -3.00 -13.47
C SER A 56 -0.38 -3.43 -12.93
N GLU A 57 -0.47 -4.65 -12.39
CA GLU A 57 -1.66 -5.24 -11.78
C GLU A 57 -2.23 -4.35 -10.67
N PHE A 58 -1.40 -3.96 -9.70
CA PHE A 58 -1.80 -3.04 -8.63
C PHE A 58 -2.29 -1.67 -9.15
N SER A 59 -1.72 -1.15 -10.24
CA SER A 59 -2.17 0.11 -10.84
C SER A 59 -3.56 -0.01 -11.48
N LEU A 60 -3.85 -1.16 -12.10
CA LEU A 60 -5.18 -1.46 -12.64
C LEU A 60 -6.21 -1.64 -11.52
N GLU A 61 -5.89 -2.39 -10.46
CA GLU A 61 -6.78 -2.56 -9.30
C GLU A 61 -7.09 -1.22 -8.60
N ILE A 62 -6.08 -0.37 -8.37
CA ILE A 62 -6.27 0.96 -7.79
C ILE A 62 -7.20 1.81 -8.65
N THR A 63 -7.10 1.70 -9.97
CA THR A 63 -7.96 2.43 -10.91
C THR A 63 -9.39 1.89 -10.86
N SER A 64 -9.57 0.57 -10.86
CA SER A 64 -10.86 -0.11 -10.73
C SER A 64 -11.57 0.22 -9.42
N ALA A 65 -10.87 0.12 -8.28
CA ALA A 65 -11.42 0.40 -6.95
C ALA A 65 -11.84 1.87 -6.79
N LYS A 66 -11.05 2.81 -7.32
CA LYS A 66 -11.42 4.24 -7.38
C LYS A 66 -12.66 4.46 -8.26
N LEU A 67 -12.67 3.88 -9.47
CA LEU A 67 -13.77 4.02 -10.42
C LEU A 67 -15.07 3.49 -9.81
N SER A 68 -15.04 2.29 -9.21
CA SER A 68 -16.17 1.69 -8.50
C SER A 68 -16.69 2.65 -7.41
N ASN A 69 -15.83 3.07 -6.48
CA ASN A 69 -16.21 3.93 -5.36
C ASN A 69 -16.81 5.29 -5.79
N TYR A 70 -16.26 5.93 -6.82
CA TYR A 70 -16.81 7.19 -7.32
C TYR A 70 -18.08 6.98 -8.16
N SER A 71 -18.18 5.90 -8.95
CA SER A 71 -19.40 5.56 -9.68
C SER A 71 -20.59 5.29 -8.76
N GLU A 72 -20.34 4.61 -7.63
CA GLU A 72 -21.33 4.36 -6.58
C GLU A 72 -21.75 5.65 -5.87
N LYS A 73 -20.79 6.54 -5.54
CA LYS A 73 -21.07 7.88 -5.01
C LYS A 73 -21.90 8.74 -5.96
N PHE A 74 -21.66 8.67 -7.26
CA PHE A 74 -22.48 9.37 -8.25
C PHE A 74 -23.90 8.79 -8.30
N LYS A 75 -24.06 7.47 -8.35
CA LYS A 75 -25.38 6.80 -8.33
C LYS A 75 -26.19 7.14 -7.08
N SER A 76 -25.59 7.03 -5.90
CA SER A 76 -26.23 7.34 -4.61
C SER A 76 -26.53 8.84 -4.42
N SER A 77 -25.80 9.72 -5.11
CA SER A 77 -26.03 11.18 -5.08
C SER A 77 -26.90 11.70 -6.23
N ALA A 78 -27.37 10.83 -7.14
CA ALA A 78 -28.05 11.25 -8.37
C ALA A 78 -29.36 12.04 -8.14
N SER A 79 -30.03 11.81 -7.01
CA SER A 79 -31.24 12.53 -6.62
C SER A 79 -31.00 13.95 -6.07
N ASP A 80 -29.75 14.35 -5.81
CA ASP A 80 -29.41 15.66 -5.26
C ASP A 80 -28.31 16.34 -6.09
N PRO A 81 -28.66 17.26 -7.01
CA PRO A 81 -27.68 17.87 -7.89
C PRO A 81 -26.62 18.66 -7.12
N ARG A 82 -26.93 19.21 -5.93
CA ARG A 82 -25.94 19.94 -5.13
C ARG A 82 -24.85 19.01 -4.60
N LYS A 83 -25.22 17.81 -4.15
CA LYS A 83 -24.24 16.77 -3.74
C LYS A 83 -23.43 16.27 -4.94
N LEU A 84 -24.08 16.03 -6.08
CA LEU A 84 -23.41 15.60 -7.30
C LEU A 84 -22.37 16.63 -7.77
N PHE A 85 -22.74 17.91 -7.89
CA PHE A 85 -21.81 18.96 -8.26
C PHE A 85 -20.70 19.17 -7.22
N ALA A 86 -20.98 19.04 -5.91
CA ALA A 86 -19.95 19.10 -4.89
C ALA A 86 -18.89 17.99 -5.05
N ILE A 87 -19.28 16.77 -5.44
CA ILE A 87 -18.34 15.68 -5.76
C ILE A 87 -17.48 16.07 -6.98
N PHE A 88 -18.08 16.59 -8.06
CA PHE A 88 -17.33 17.05 -9.24
C PHE A 88 -16.35 18.18 -8.89
N SER A 89 -16.78 19.19 -8.15
CA SER A 89 -15.91 20.28 -7.71
C SER A 89 -14.73 19.78 -6.87
N SER A 90 -14.95 18.80 -5.98
CA SER A 90 -13.88 18.18 -5.19
C SER A 90 -12.88 17.33 -6.01
N LEU A 91 -13.28 16.83 -7.18
CA LEU A 91 -12.41 16.03 -8.06
C LEU A 91 -11.63 16.90 -9.05
N LEU A 92 -12.27 17.93 -9.60
CA LEU A 92 -11.70 18.82 -10.62
C LEU A 92 -10.89 19.96 -10.02
N ASN A 93 -11.27 20.43 -8.81
CA ASN A 93 -10.60 21.51 -8.09
C ASN A 93 -10.08 20.99 -6.75
N PRO A 94 -9.03 20.13 -6.74
CA PRO A 94 -8.41 19.72 -5.49
C PRO A 94 -7.87 20.96 -4.75
N PRO A 95 -7.91 20.97 -3.41
CA PRO A 95 -7.31 22.06 -2.64
C PRO A 95 -5.81 22.16 -2.96
N PRO A 96 -5.23 23.36 -2.96
CA PRO A 96 -3.80 23.51 -3.19
C PRO A 96 -3.01 22.65 -2.19
N PRO A 97 -1.87 22.07 -2.60
CA PRO A 97 -1.03 21.32 -1.67
C PRO A 97 -0.69 22.21 -0.48
N SER A 98 -0.73 21.64 0.73
CA SER A 98 -0.25 22.34 1.93
C SER A 98 1.16 22.88 1.65
N PRO A 99 1.47 24.12 2.07
CA PRO A 99 2.80 24.68 1.83
C PRO A 99 3.86 23.71 2.34
N SER A 100 4.94 23.54 1.58
CA SER A 100 6.08 22.76 2.01
C SER A 100 6.53 23.24 3.39
N SER A 101 6.85 22.29 4.28
CA SER A 101 7.51 22.62 5.54
C SER A 101 8.69 23.56 5.25
N SER A 102 8.75 24.70 5.94
CA SER A 102 9.86 25.65 5.79
C SER A 102 11.18 25.09 6.33
N LEU A 103 11.13 23.99 7.10
CA LEU A 103 12.30 23.28 7.59
C LEU A 103 12.99 22.52 6.45
N THR A 104 14.24 22.89 6.23
CA THR A 104 15.19 22.24 5.32
C THR A 104 15.83 21.00 5.99
N PRO A 105 16.44 20.09 5.22
CA PRO A 105 17.33 19.06 5.77
C PRO A 105 18.47 19.63 6.61
N GLU A 106 18.95 20.82 6.26
CA GLU A 106 20.00 21.55 6.96
C GLU A 106 19.53 22.00 8.35
N ASP A 107 18.29 22.51 8.50
CA ASP A 107 17.67 22.83 9.80
C ASP A 107 17.54 21.61 10.71
N PHE A 108 17.36 20.43 10.13
CA PHE A 108 17.35 19.17 10.88
C PHE A 108 18.76 18.83 11.38
N ILE A 109 19.79 18.94 10.52
CA ILE A 109 21.18 18.65 10.89
C ILE A 109 21.64 19.59 12.00
N THR A 110 21.50 20.91 11.81
CA THR A 110 21.92 21.93 12.79
C THR A 110 21.23 21.75 14.13
N PHE A 111 19.92 21.49 14.16
CA PHE A 111 19.19 21.21 15.40
C PHE A 111 19.77 20.02 16.18
N PHE A 112 20.16 18.93 15.50
CA PHE A 112 20.75 17.78 16.17
C PHE A 112 22.21 18.03 16.60
N GLU A 113 23.00 18.74 15.80
CA GLU A 113 24.38 19.12 16.15
C GLU A 113 24.42 20.04 17.37
N GLU A 114 23.62 21.12 17.38
CA GLU A 114 23.48 22.04 18.52
C GLU A 114 23.00 21.31 19.77
N LYS A 115 21.98 20.44 19.64
CA LYS A 115 21.42 19.68 20.76
C LYS A 115 22.43 18.70 21.35
N VAL A 116 23.21 18.00 20.51
CA VAL A 116 24.24 17.05 20.97
C VAL A 116 25.40 17.82 21.61
N SER A 117 25.90 18.86 20.94
CA SER A 117 26.98 19.72 21.45
C SER A 117 26.64 20.35 22.81
N SER A 118 25.43 20.91 22.95
CA SER A 118 24.92 21.48 24.20
C SER A 118 24.86 20.45 25.34
N ARG A 119 24.48 19.20 25.05
CA ARG A 119 24.39 18.13 26.06
C ARG A 119 25.76 17.62 26.49
N ILE A 120 26.68 17.44 25.55
CA ILE A 120 28.05 17.02 25.83
C ILE A 120 28.79 18.10 26.62
N SER A 121 28.74 19.36 26.18
CA SER A 121 29.40 20.48 26.87
C SER A 121 28.87 20.69 28.29
N ALA A 122 27.54 20.60 28.52
CA ALA A 122 26.98 20.65 29.87
C ALA A 122 27.52 19.52 30.76
N CYS A 123 27.51 18.27 30.28
CA CYS A 123 28.04 17.11 31.01
C CYS A 123 29.54 17.26 31.34
N LEU A 124 30.34 17.73 30.38
CA LEU A 124 31.77 18.00 30.61
C LEU A 124 31.98 19.11 31.65
N ASN A 125 31.19 20.19 31.60
CA ASN A 125 31.25 21.26 32.59
C ASN A 125 30.89 20.78 34.01
N ASP A 126 29.88 19.92 34.15
CA ASP A 126 29.50 19.31 35.43
C ASP A 126 30.66 18.46 35.99
N ILE A 127 31.31 17.65 35.13
CA ILE A 127 32.48 16.82 35.47
C ILE A 127 33.70 17.67 35.86
N VAL A 128 33.99 18.74 35.11
CA VAL A 128 35.09 19.69 35.38
C VAL A 128 34.86 20.42 36.70
N SER A 129 33.62 20.89 36.94
CA SER A 129 33.20 21.56 38.17
C SER A 129 33.39 20.64 39.38
N TRP A 130 32.90 19.40 39.29
CA TRP A 130 33.07 18.40 40.35
C TRP A 130 34.55 18.10 40.64
N MET A 131 35.38 17.88 39.60
CA MET A 131 36.82 17.62 39.80
C MET A 131 37.53 18.81 40.46
N THR A 132 37.23 20.03 40.02
CA THR A 132 37.83 21.25 40.58
C THR A 132 37.46 21.43 42.06
N ALA A 133 36.20 21.16 42.42
CA ALA A 133 35.72 21.23 43.80
C ALA A 133 36.36 20.17 44.73
N HIS A 134 36.87 19.06 44.17
CA HIS A 134 37.59 18.00 44.90
C HIS A 134 39.11 18.07 44.66
N ASN A 135 39.63 19.24 44.28
CA ASN A 135 41.06 19.53 44.09
C ASN A 135 41.76 18.69 43.00
N PHE A 136 41.03 18.01 42.12
CA PHE A 136 41.58 17.33 40.95
C PHE A 136 41.76 18.30 39.78
N LYS A 137 42.94 18.26 39.13
CA LYS A 137 43.26 19.10 37.97
C LYS A 137 43.21 18.29 36.68
N ILE A 138 42.18 18.52 35.87
CA ILE A 138 42.14 18.06 34.47
C ILE A 138 43.26 18.75 33.70
N ASN A 139 43.92 18.00 32.80
CA ASN A 139 44.87 18.57 31.87
C ASN A 139 44.24 18.72 30.47
N PRO A 140 43.78 19.93 30.08
CA PRO A 140 43.07 20.12 28.81
C PRO A 140 43.93 19.78 27.58
N SER A 141 45.27 19.85 27.66
CA SER A 141 46.14 19.42 26.55
C SER A 141 46.37 17.91 26.46
N LYS A 142 45.73 17.12 27.33
CA LYS A 142 45.74 15.65 27.34
C LYS A 142 44.35 15.03 27.44
N THR A 143 43.28 15.82 27.38
CA THR A 143 41.90 15.35 27.52
C THR A 143 41.14 15.61 26.23
N GLU A 144 40.98 14.57 25.42
CA GLU A 144 40.26 14.61 24.14
C GLU A 144 38.91 13.88 24.24
N LEU A 145 37.91 14.38 23.50
CA LEU A 145 36.59 13.77 23.42
C LEU A 145 36.56 12.74 22.28
N LEU A 146 36.56 11.45 22.61
CA LEU A 146 36.45 10.39 21.60
C LEU A 146 34.97 10.10 21.27
N PHE A 147 34.55 10.45 20.05
CA PHE A 147 33.26 10.02 19.51
C PHE A 147 33.36 8.61 18.91
N ILE A 148 32.70 7.63 19.51
CA ILE A 148 32.61 6.26 19.01
C ILE A 148 31.24 6.08 18.33
N PRO A 149 31.14 6.18 16.98
CA PRO A 149 29.89 5.89 16.29
C PRO A 149 29.58 4.39 16.35
N GLU A 150 28.31 4.04 16.59
CA GLU A 150 27.85 2.65 16.49
C GLU A 150 27.79 2.21 15.02
N THR A 151 28.94 1.80 14.48
CA THR A 151 29.01 1.16 13.17
C THR A 151 28.33 -0.21 13.27
N GLY A 152 27.19 -0.35 12.58
CA GLY A 152 26.20 -1.35 12.91
C GLY A 152 26.69 -2.80 12.95
N ARG A 153 26.52 -3.43 14.12
CA ARG A 153 26.65 -4.87 14.41
C ARG A 153 28.01 -5.50 14.11
N TYR A 154 28.74 -5.84 15.17
CA TYR A 154 29.65 -6.98 15.18
C TYR A 154 28.92 -8.26 14.74
N THR A 155 29.03 -8.64 13.46
CA THR A 155 28.72 -10.01 13.01
C THR A 155 30.01 -10.72 12.66
N SER A 156 30.68 -11.28 13.67
CA SER A 156 31.69 -12.32 13.50
C SER A 156 31.03 -13.58 12.91
N ARG A 157 30.87 -13.61 11.58
CA ARG A 157 30.59 -14.83 10.84
C ARG A 157 31.89 -15.35 10.26
N ASN A 158 32.43 -16.40 10.89
CA ASN A 158 33.48 -17.21 10.29
C ASN A 158 33.04 -17.66 8.89
N ARG A 159 33.85 -17.31 7.90
CA ARG A 159 33.60 -17.57 6.48
C ARG A 159 33.97 -19.02 6.15
N MET A 160 33.08 -19.96 6.47
CA MET A 160 33.15 -21.37 6.02
C MET A 160 31.75 -21.82 5.57
N GLY A 161 31.61 -22.30 4.33
CA GLY A 161 30.41 -23.00 3.83
C GLY A 161 29.25 -22.13 3.29
N LYS A 162 29.40 -21.52 2.11
CA LYS A 162 28.26 -20.96 1.33
C LYS A 162 27.82 -21.92 0.20
N THR A 163 26.74 -22.69 0.39
CA THR A 163 25.95 -23.27 -0.75
C THR A 163 24.51 -23.74 -0.41
N ARG A 164 23.98 -23.64 0.83
CA ARG A 164 22.62 -24.19 1.16
C ARG A 164 21.57 -23.19 1.70
N SER A 165 21.94 -21.92 1.92
CA SER A 165 21.05 -20.91 2.54
C SER A 165 20.33 -19.99 1.54
N ARG A 166 20.85 -19.85 0.31
CA ARG A 166 20.24 -19.02 -0.74
C ARG A 166 18.93 -19.65 -1.22
N ASP A 167 18.97 -20.93 -1.61
CA ASP A 167 17.79 -21.66 -2.11
C ASP A 167 16.70 -21.75 -1.04
N ARG A 168 17.05 -22.07 0.21
CA ARG A 168 16.04 -22.20 1.29
C ARG A 168 15.24 -20.91 1.52
N ASN A 169 15.82 -19.73 1.23
CA ASN A 169 15.13 -18.45 1.28
C ASN A 169 14.41 -18.11 -0.04
N GLN A 170 14.98 -18.45 -1.20
CA GLN A 170 14.36 -18.25 -2.50
C GLN A 170 13.13 -19.16 -2.70
N THR A 171 13.18 -20.41 -2.25
CA THR A 171 12.04 -21.32 -2.13
C THR A 171 11.00 -20.75 -1.16
N ARG A 172 11.39 -20.25 0.03
CA ARG A 172 10.43 -19.59 0.94
C ARG A 172 9.75 -18.35 0.35
N TYR A 173 10.43 -17.60 -0.51
CA TYR A 173 9.84 -16.49 -1.26
C TYR A 173 8.87 -16.99 -2.34
N ARG A 174 9.28 -17.96 -3.18
CA ARG A 174 8.42 -18.61 -4.19
C ARG A 174 7.18 -19.28 -3.58
N SER A 175 7.33 -19.98 -2.45
CA SER A 175 6.22 -20.58 -1.68
C SER A 175 5.42 -19.57 -0.84
N ARG A 176 5.77 -18.27 -0.86
CA ARG A 176 4.92 -17.17 -0.36
C ARG A 176 4.17 -16.53 -1.52
N GLN A 177 4.87 -16.23 -2.63
CA GLN A 177 4.26 -15.82 -3.90
C GLN A 177 3.13 -16.78 -4.30
N ALA A 178 3.41 -18.08 -4.42
CA ALA A 178 2.44 -19.10 -4.79
C ALA A 178 1.28 -19.31 -3.79
N ARG A 179 1.46 -18.93 -2.51
CA ARG A 179 0.36 -18.96 -1.53
C ARG A 179 -0.52 -17.72 -1.61
N ASN A 180 0.02 -16.61 -2.10
CA ASN A 180 -0.73 -15.37 -2.24
C ASN A 180 -1.50 -15.37 -3.57
N THR A 181 -0.93 -15.88 -4.67
CA THR A 181 -1.67 -16.09 -5.94
C THR A 181 -2.92 -16.96 -5.74
N ASN A 182 -2.80 -18.05 -4.97
CA ASN A 182 -3.93 -18.93 -4.68
C ASN A 182 -4.98 -18.27 -3.77
N ARG A 183 -4.59 -17.26 -2.97
CA ARG A 183 -5.51 -16.49 -2.13
C ARG A 183 -6.24 -15.39 -2.92
N THR A 184 -5.62 -14.84 -3.95
CA THR A 184 -6.26 -13.91 -4.89
C THR A 184 -7.23 -14.65 -5.81
N LEU A 185 -6.87 -15.84 -6.32
CA LEU A 185 -7.75 -16.68 -7.14
C LEU A 185 -8.97 -17.21 -6.35
N GLY A 186 -8.78 -17.67 -5.11
CA GLY A 186 -9.86 -18.18 -4.26
C GLY A 186 -10.92 -17.16 -3.83
N HIS A 187 -10.84 -15.90 -4.30
CA HIS A 187 -11.88 -14.89 -4.11
C HIS A 187 -12.74 -14.60 -5.35
N TYR A 188 -12.41 -15.22 -6.50
CA TYR A 188 -13.15 -15.06 -7.77
C TYR A 188 -13.98 -16.29 -8.16
N GLU A 189 -13.99 -17.35 -7.35
CA GLU A 189 -14.63 -18.64 -7.67
C GLU A 189 -15.92 -18.92 -6.84
N GLU A 190 -16.66 -17.87 -6.46
CA GLU A 190 -17.98 -18.02 -5.82
C GLU A 190 -18.99 -16.97 -6.32
N GLN A 191 -19.20 -16.94 -7.65
CA GLN A 191 -20.38 -16.31 -8.28
C GLN A 191 -20.59 -16.81 -9.72
N ALA A 192 -20.79 -18.12 -9.88
CA ALA A 192 -21.43 -18.66 -11.08
C ALA A 192 -22.96 -18.43 -10.97
N PRO A 193 -23.64 -17.90 -12.00
CA PRO A 193 -25.09 -17.73 -11.96
C PRO A 193 -25.78 -19.09 -12.10
N GLU A 194 -26.36 -19.59 -11.00
CA GLU A 194 -27.15 -20.81 -11.00
C GLU A 194 -28.46 -20.63 -11.79
N GLN A 195 -28.90 -21.69 -12.44
CA GLN A 195 -29.84 -21.62 -13.56
C GLN A 195 -31.30 -21.43 -13.11
N GLN A 196 -31.92 -20.30 -13.46
CA GLN A 196 -33.38 -20.17 -13.44
C GLN A 196 -33.97 -20.63 -14.78
N GLN A 197 -34.14 -21.95 -14.95
CA GLN A 197 -34.96 -22.50 -16.05
C GLN A 197 -35.88 -23.64 -15.60
N THR A 198 -36.69 -23.38 -14.58
CA THR A 198 -37.86 -24.21 -14.22
C THR A 198 -39.07 -23.35 -13.87
N GLN A 199 -39.77 -22.82 -14.90
CA GLN A 199 -41.21 -22.51 -14.87
C GLN A 199 -41.75 -21.97 -16.22
N LYS A 200 -42.10 -22.91 -17.12
CA LYS A 200 -43.28 -22.81 -17.99
C LYS A 200 -43.94 -24.20 -17.94
N LEU A 201 -44.83 -24.39 -16.98
CA LEU A 201 -46.28 -24.23 -17.17
C LEU A 201 -46.78 -25.19 -18.24
N GLY A 202 -47.14 -26.41 -17.81
CA GLY A 202 -47.93 -27.31 -18.64
C GLY A 202 -49.36 -26.78 -18.77
N GLN A 203 -49.78 -26.58 -20.02
CA GLN A 203 -51.17 -26.44 -20.47
C GLN A 203 -51.17 -26.53 -22.00
N GLN A 204 -52.31 -26.93 -22.57
CA GLN A 204 -52.53 -27.13 -24.02
C GLN A 204 -51.93 -28.42 -24.60
N ASP A 205 -52.46 -29.55 -24.12
CA ASP A 205 -52.76 -30.68 -24.99
C ASP A 205 -54.29 -30.89 -24.98
N LYS A 206 -54.96 -30.40 -26.03
CA LYS A 206 -56.34 -30.70 -26.45
C LYS A 206 -56.81 -29.81 -27.60
N THR A 207 -57.44 -30.46 -28.58
CA THR A 207 -58.31 -29.88 -29.64
C THR A 207 -57.60 -29.18 -30.81
N GLU A 208 -57.12 -29.98 -31.78
CA GLU A 208 -57.21 -29.61 -33.20
C GLU A 208 -57.28 -30.87 -34.09
N GLN A 209 -58.48 -31.44 -34.17
CA GLN A 209 -58.92 -32.30 -35.28
C GLN A 209 -60.28 -31.79 -35.77
N ASP A 210 -60.48 -31.93 -37.08
CA ASP A 210 -61.67 -31.66 -37.90
C ASP A 210 -62.04 -30.21 -38.29
N LYS A 211 -62.25 -30.06 -39.63
CA LYS A 211 -62.94 -29.00 -40.39
C LYS A 211 -62.17 -27.69 -40.62
N ASN A 212 -61.96 -27.18 -41.85
CA ASN A 212 -62.37 -27.54 -43.23
C ASN A 212 -61.13 -27.34 -44.16
N GLN A 213 -60.89 -27.99 -45.30
CA GLN A 213 -61.73 -28.29 -46.48
C GLN A 213 -62.39 -27.07 -47.17
N GLU A 214 -61.60 -26.21 -47.82
CA GLU A 214 -61.97 -25.58 -49.10
C GLU A 214 -60.67 -25.09 -49.79
N GLN A 215 -60.17 -25.81 -50.80
CA GLN A 215 -60.36 -25.57 -52.24
C GLN A 215 -59.65 -24.33 -52.83
N THR A 216 -58.64 -24.62 -53.67
CA THR A 216 -58.59 -24.18 -55.08
C THR A 216 -58.69 -22.67 -55.38
N GLN A 217 -57.59 -22.00 -55.73
CA GLN A 217 -57.11 -21.84 -57.12
C GLN A 217 -55.83 -20.96 -57.25
N GLU A 218 -55.09 -21.15 -58.34
CA GLU A 218 -54.07 -20.24 -58.93
C GLU A 218 -54.67 -18.85 -59.33
N PRO A 219 -53.90 -17.79 -59.70
CA PRO A 219 -52.64 -17.86 -60.47
C PRO A 219 -51.51 -16.82 -60.23
N LYS A 220 -50.30 -17.21 -60.68
CA LYS A 220 -49.29 -16.50 -61.52
C LYS A 220 -48.98 -14.99 -61.41
N GLU A 221 -47.67 -14.72 -61.62
CA GLU A 221 -47.10 -13.53 -62.33
C GLU A 221 -47.29 -12.15 -61.65
N GLN A 222 -46.46 -11.12 -61.78
CA GLN A 222 -45.13 -10.86 -62.39
C GLN A 222 -44.39 -9.90 -61.40
N GLU A 223 -43.06 -9.78 -61.39
CA GLU A 223 -42.00 -10.37 -62.22
C GLU A 223 -40.95 -11.05 -61.32
#